data_AF-X1TJL5-F1
#
_entry.id   AF-X1TJL5-F1
#
_cell.length_a   1.000
_cell.length_b   1.000
_cell.length_c   1.000
_cell.angle_alpha   90.00
_cell.angle_beta   90.00
_cell.angle_gamma   90.00
#
_symmetry.space_group_name_H-M   'P 1'
#
loop_
_entity.id
_entity.type
_entity.pdbx_description
1 polymer ?
#
loop_
_entity_poly.entity_id
_entity_poly.type
_entity_poly.pdbx_seq_one_letter_code
_entity_poly.pdbx_strand_id
1 'polypeptide(L)'
;MPKKERESIEQKDEIFNFLRQSHISDKNVSRLKQLYESPDKEVSKLAGIVIEVAKVKPYKKRRLKVLARERRDLIDKLDKSGLILAHHW
;
A
#
# COMPACT_ATOMS: atom_id res chain seq x y z
N MET A 1 24.70 6.90 -2.25
CA MET A 1 23.31 7.24 -1.92
C MET A 1 23.21 7.55 -0.43
N PRO A 2 22.73 8.75 -0.05
CA PRO A 2 22.49 9.15 1.33
C PRO A 2 21.55 8.19 2.09
N LYS A 3 21.75 8.05 3.40
CA LYS A 3 20.99 7.11 4.25
C LYS A 3 19.47 7.31 4.17
N LYS A 4 19.01 8.57 4.18
CA LYS A 4 17.57 8.92 4.11
C LYS A 4 16.92 8.49 2.80
N GLU A 5 17.63 8.62 1.68
CA GLU A 5 17.09 8.21 0.38
C GLU A 5 16.98 6.69 0.27
N ARG A 6 17.96 5.96 0.80
CA ARG A 6 17.90 4.49 0.89
C ARG A 6 16.71 4.02 1.73
N GLU A 7 16.54 4.62 2.90
CA GLU A 7 15.42 4.31 3.80
C GLU A 7 14.06 4.57 3.13
N SER A 8 13.90 5.70 2.42
CA SER A 8 12.69 5.99 1.65
C SER A 8 12.39 4.90 0.61
N ILE A 9 13.40 4.44 -0.13
CA ILE A 9 13.24 3.37 -1.12
C ILE A 9 12.82 2.07 -0.44
N GLU A 10 13.53 1.66 0.60
CA GLU A 10 13.24 0.42 1.34
C GLU A 10 11.82 0.43 1.92
N GLN A 11 11.37 1.57 2.46
CA GLN A 11 10.01 1.72 2.99
C GLN A 11 8.95 1.65 1.88
N LYS A 12 9.20 2.23 0.70
CA LYS A 12 8.28 2.15 -0.45
C LYS A 12 8.17 0.71 -0.95
N ASP A 13 9.29 0.00 -1.05
CA ASP A 13 9.33 -1.41 -1.42
C ASP A 13 8.62 -2.28 -0.38
N GLU A 14 8.77 -1.99 0.92
CA GLU A 14 8.06 -2.65 2.01
C GLU A 14 6.53 -2.51 1.83
N ILE A 15 6.05 -1.28 1.58
CA ILE A 15 4.62 -0.99 1.33
C ILE A 15 4.10 -1.77 0.12
N PHE A 16 4.87 -1.76 -0.98
CA PHE A 16 4.51 -2.48 -2.20
C PHE A 16 4.40 -3.99 -1.95
N ASN A 17 5.34 -4.55 -1.19
CA ASN A 17 5.34 -5.96 -0.85
C ASN A 17 4.14 -6.39 0.00
N PHE A 18 3.60 -5.53 0.86
CA PHE A 18 2.36 -5.85 1.58
C PHE A 18 1.16 -6.09 0.65
N LEU A 19 1.05 -5.34 -0.46
CA LEU A 19 -0.01 -5.56 -1.45
C LEU A 19 0.16 -6.90 -2.20
N ARG A 20 1.40 -7.37 -2.38
CA ARG A 20 1.68 -8.64 -3.07
C ARG A 20 1.26 -9.86 -2.24
N GLN A 21 1.24 -9.74 -0.92
CA GLN A 21 0.87 -10.82 -0.02
C GLN A 21 -0.60 -11.24 -0.22
N SER A 22 -0.86 -12.53 0.02
CA SER A 22 -2.20 -13.12 -0.06
C SER A 22 -3.17 -12.48 0.94
N HIS A 23 -2.67 -11.99 2.07
CA HIS A 23 -3.42 -11.32 3.12
C HIS A 23 -2.60 -10.17 3.72
N ILE A 24 -3.16 -8.97 3.77
CA ILE A 24 -2.57 -7.86 4.52
C ILE A 24 -2.95 -8.06 5.99
N SER A 25 -2.05 -8.64 6.77
CA SER A 25 -2.29 -8.98 8.18
C SER A 25 -2.41 -7.74 9.08
N ASP A 26 -2.94 -7.91 10.29
CA ASP A 26 -2.97 -6.84 11.30
C ASP A 26 -1.58 -6.34 11.68
N LYS A 27 -0.57 -7.21 11.61
CA LYS A 27 0.84 -6.83 11.76
C LYS A 27 1.28 -5.90 10.63
N ASN A 28 0.94 -6.21 9.39
CA ASN A 28 1.23 -5.34 8.24
C ASN A 28 0.50 -4.00 8.40
N VAL A 29 -0.77 -4.00 8.83
CA VAL A 29 -1.54 -2.77 9.08
C VAL A 29 -0.90 -1.93 10.17
N SER A 30 -0.42 -2.55 11.26
CA SER A 30 0.28 -1.84 12.33
C SER A 30 1.57 -1.21 11.84
N ARG A 31 2.35 -1.93 11.01
CA ARG A 31 3.55 -1.40 10.37
C ARG A 31 3.23 -0.27 9.39
N LEU A 32 2.17 -0.40 8.59
CA LEU A 32 1.72 0.65 7.69
C LEU A 32 1.31 1.93 8.43
N LYS A 33 0.70 1.83 9.62
CA LYS A 33 0.38 3.00 10.44
C LYS A 33 1.64 3.75 10.88
N GLN A 34 2.72 3.04 11.23
CA GLN A 34 4.01 3.67 11.51
C GLN A 34 4.58 4.38 10.28
N LEU A 35 4.50 3.73 9.11
CA LEU A 35 4.97 4.33 7.85
C LEU A 35 4.11 5.53 7.41
N TYR A 36 2.82 5.53 7.76
CA TYR A 36 1.93 6.67 7.53
C TYR A 36 2.39 7.93 8.27
N GLU A 37 3.05 7.78 9.41
CA GLU A 37 3.62 8.89 10.21
C GLU A 37 5.02 9.31 9.73
N SER A 38 5.54 8.71 8.64
CA SER A 38 6.85 9.05 8.09
C SER A 38 6.92 10.53 7.65
N PRO A 39 8.05 11.23 7.90
CA PRO A 39 8.26 12.58 7.38
C PRO A 39 8.40 12.62 5.85
N ASP A 40 8.67 11.48 5.21
CA ASP A 40 8.59 11.35 3.76
C ASP A 40 7.11 11.29 3.33
N LYS A 41 6.66 12.37 2.70
CA LYS A 41 5.28 12.53 2.23
C LYS A 41 4.83 11.42 1.29
N GLU A 42 5.74 10.89 0.47
CA GLU A 42 5.38 9.82 -0.47
C GLU A 42 5.22 8.49 0.27
N VAL A 43 6.13 8.15 1.19
CA VAL A 43 5.97 6.96 2.06
C VAL A 43 4.65 7.04 2.83
N SER A 44 4.39 8.17 3.47
CA SER A 44 3.16 8.42 4.23
C SER A 44 1.92 8.22 3.36
N LYS A 45 1.88 8.86 2.19
CA LYS A 45 0.77 8.74 1.24
C LYS A 45 0.53 7.29 0.79
N LEU A 46 1.57 6.58 0.38
CA LEU A 46 1.47 5.19 -0.08
C LEU A 46 0.96 4.28 1.03
N ALA A 47 1.50 4.41 2.24
CA ALA A 47 1.06 3.65 3.39
C ALA A 47 -0.43 3.87 3.69
N GLY A 48 -0.89 5.12 3.63
CA GLY A 48 -2.30 5.48 3.81
C GLY A 48 -3.23 4.81 2.79
N ILE A 49 -2.83 4.75 1.52
CA ILE A 49 -3.60 4.05 0.48
C ILE A 49 -3.72 2.56 0.82
N VAL A 50 -2.62 1.90 1.20
CA VAL A 50 -2.63 0.46 1.52
C VAL A 50 -3.44 0.16 2.78
N ILE A 51 -3.44 1.04 3.79
CA ILE A 51 -4.31 0.91 4.97
C ILE A 51 -5.79 0.90 4.55
N GLU A 52 -6.21 1.83 3.70
CA GLU A 52 -7.59 1.90 3.22
C GLU A 52 -7.97 0.66 2.41
N VAL A 53 -7.05 0.17 1.57
CA VAL A 53 -7.23 -1.10 0.86
C VAL A 53 -7.40 -2.27 1.82
N ALA A 54 -6.59 -2.33 2.89
CA ALA A 54 -6.67 -3.39 3.90
C ALA A 54 -8.00 -3.37 4.67
N LYS A 55 -8.57 -2.17 4.93
CA LYS A 55 -9.90 -2.04 5.57
C LYS A 55 -11.03 -2.60 4.69
N VAL A 56 -10.96 -2.39 3.38
CA VAL A 56 -12.01 -2.82 2.45
C VAL A 56 -11.84 -4.29 2.07
N LYS A 57 -10.62 -4.68 1.69
CA LYS A 57 -10.34 -6.04 1.22
C LYS A 57 -8.87 -6.45 1.49
N PRO A 58 -8.56 -6.98 2.68
CA PRO A 58 -7.18 -7.33 3.05
C PRO A 58 -6.66 -8.53 2.25
N TYR A 59 -7.54 -9.47 1.88
CA TYR A 59 -7.18 -10.63 1.06
C TYR A 59 -6.99 -10.28 -0.43
N LYS A 60 -5.95 -10.82 -1.06
CA LYS A 60 -5.58 -10.55 -2.48
C LYS A 60 -6.63 -11.03 -3.46
N LYS A 61 -7.27 -12.18 -3.18
CA LYS A 61 -8.25 -12.80 -4.08
C LYS A 61 -9.38 -11.82 -4.38
N ARG A 62 -9.50 -11.45 -5.66
CA ARG A 62 -10.49 -10.49 -6.19
C ARG A 62 -10.40 -9.08 -5.58
N ARG A 63 -9.26 -8.69 -4.98
CA ARG A 63 -9.09 -7.37 -4.33
C ARG A 63 -9.46 -6.23 -5.27
N LEU A 64 -8.85 -6.17 -6.45
CA LEU A 64 -9.14 -5.13 -7.45
C LEU A 64 -10.61 -5.12 -7.89
N LYS A 65 -11.23 -6.30 -8.06
CA LYS A 65 -12.65 -6.39 -8.43
C LYS A 65 -13.57 -5.81 -7.34
N VAL A 66 -13.28 -6.07 -6.07
CA VAL A 66 -14.05 -5.51 -4.94
C VAL A 66 -13.84 -4.01 -4.84
N LEU A 67 -12.58 -3.55 -4.92
CA LEU A 67 -12.27 -2.12 -4.89
C LEU A 67 -12.94 -1.37 -6.05
N ALA A 68 -12.91 -1.91 -7.28
CA ALA A 68 -13.58 -1.28 -8.43
C ALA A 68 -15.10 -1.17 -8.25
N ARG A 69 -15.72 -2.10 -7.50
CA ARG A 69 -17.16 -2.08 -7.22
C ARG A 69 -17.54 -1.13 -6.08
N GLU A 70 -16.75 -1.13 -5.00
CA GLU A 70 -17.16 -0.52 -3.72
C GLU A 70 -16.39 0.77 -3.39
N ARG A 71 -15.18 0.92 -3.92
CA ARG A 71 -14.24 2.01 -3.63
C ARG A 71 -13.44 2.39 -4.87
N ARG A 72 -14.13 2.88 -5.89
CA ARG A 72 -13.51 3.30 -7.17
C ARG A 72 -12.44 4.38 -6.95
N ASP A 73 -12.63 5.23 -5.93
CA ASP A 73 -11.63 6.21 -5.48
C ASP A 73 -10.29 5.56 -5.07
N LEU A 74 -10.31 4.36 -4.48
CA LEU A 74 -9.11 3.62 -4.10
C LEU A 74 -8.42 2.98 -5.30
N ILE A 75 -9.18 2.51 -6.31
CA ILE A 75 -8.59 2.04 -7.57
C ILE A 75 -7.82 3.18 -8.24
N ASP A 76 -8.45 4.36 -8.36
CA ASP A 76 -7.81 5.51 -9.00
C ASP A 76 -6.55 5.96 -8.24
N LYS A 77 -6.56 5.87 -6.90
CA LYS A 77 -5.38 6.15 -6.07
C LYS A 77 -4.29 5.09 -6.27
N LEU A 78 -4.63 3.81 -6.35
CA LEU A 78 -3.68 2.73 -6.62
C LEU A 78 -3.02 2.89 -8.00
N ASP A 79 -3.79 3.29 -9.00
CA ASP A 79 -3.30 3.52 -10.36
C ASP A 79 -2.35 4.72 -10.40
N LYS A 80 -2.79 5.88 -9.90
CA LYS A 80 -1.98 7.12 -9.84
C LYS A 80 -0.70 7.01 -9.02
N SER A 81 -0.67 6.10 -8.04
CA SER A 81 0.51 5.85 -7.20
C SER A 81 1.43 4.75 -7.74
N GLY A 82 1.04 4.04 -8.80
CA GLY A 82 1.77 2.88 -9.32
C GLY A 82 1.64 1.62 -8.45
N LEU A 83 0.98 1.69 -7.28
CA LEU A 83 0.74 0.54 -6.40
C LEU A 83 -0.14 -0.53 -7.04
N ILE A 84 -0.93 -0.18 -8.06
CA ILE A 84 -1.71 -1.15 -8.84
C ILE A 84 -0.80 -2.23 -9.46
N LEU A 85 0.47 -1.92 -9.73
CA LEU A 85 1.42 -2.86 -10.29
C LEU A 85 1.74 -4.03 -9.36
N ALA A 86 1.52 -3.89 -8.06
CA ALA A 86 1.71 -4.97 -7.08
C ALA A 86 0.75 -6.15 -7.30
N HIS A 87 -0.28 -5.97 -8.12
CA HIS A 87 -1.29 -6.98 -8.42
C HIS A 87 -1.02 -7.80 -9.69
N HIS A 88 -0.02 -7.43 -10.49
CA HIS A 88 0.34 -8.14 -11.72
C HIS A 88 1.29 -9.33 -11.51
N TRP A 89 1.78 -9.52 -10.28
CA TRP A 89 2.78 -10.54 -9.91
C TRP A 89 2.29 -11.43 -8.77
#